data_AF-A0A3S3UWS7-F1
#
_entry.id   AF-A0A3S3UWS7-F1
#
_cell.length_a   1.000
_cell.length_b   1.000
_cell.length_c   1.000
_cell.angle_alpha   90.00
_cell.angle_beta   90.00
_cell.angle_gamma   90.00
#
_symmetry.space_group_name_H-M   'P 1'
#
loop_
_entity.id
_entity.type
_entity.pdbx_description
1 polymer ?
#
loop_
_entity_poly.entity_id
_entity_poly.type
_entity_poly.pdbx_seq_one_letter_code
_entity_poly.pdbx_strand_id
1 'polypeptide(L)'
;MIYQKFFTHLIEVIDESRSKQTLAFDSLIMDTTQVDTLPQSKLSAALVAYGKGLRENCFYIYMSEGETYLGRDYDFDVKWFSPYLSPALQQYLVQFSKEEKEGFQEDAGLTISSIQLARRTVWWENFSVKYPNAIIASSAKGNWRAYLATLLEGMDNTPVIEDEKGTVSNYYKEALASLQIKSPSSKTYKLASAYFGLLLKNDQAQADALLKDYKSKKLI
;
A
#
# COMPACT_ATOMS: atom_id res chain seq x y z
N MET A 1 6.92 18.27 3.32
CA MET A 1 5.97 18.95 4.23
C MET A 1 6.49 18.95 5.66
N ILE A 2 6.08 19.91 6.50
CA ILE A 2 6.43 19.99 7.94
C ILE A 2 6.09 18.70 8.69
N TYR A 3 4.96 18.08 8.37
CA TYR A 3 4.51 16.82 8.97
C TYR A 3 5.51 15.67 8.79
N GLN A 4 6.02 15.48 7.58
CA GLN A 4 6.98 14.41 7.30
C GLN A 4 8.31 14.67 8.01
N LYS A 5 8.76 15.93 8.04
CA LYS A 5 9.95 16.31 8.82
C LYS A 5 9.79 16.06 10.31
N PHE A 6 8.61 16.34 10.87
CA PHE A 6 8.32 16.05 12.27
C PHE A 6 8.36 14.54 12.56
N PHE A 7 7.69 13.72 11.76
CA PHE A 7 7.67 12.27 11.96
C PHE A 7 9.04 11.63 11.76
N THR A 8 9.79 12.04 10.74
CA THR A 8 11.18 11.57 10.54
C THR A 8 12.05 11.92 11.74
N HIS A 9 12.01 13.17 12.20
CA HIS A 9 12.79 13.58 13.36
C HIS A 9 12.38 12.85 14.64
N LEU A 10 11.08 12.60 14.83
CA LEU A 10 10.58 11.85 15.98
C LEU A 10 11.08 10.40 15.97
N ILE A 11 11.08 9.74 14.81
CA ILE A 11 11.64 8.39 14.64
C ILE A 11 13.14 8.40 14.96
N GLU A 12 13.90 9.34 14.40
CA GLU A 12 15.35 9.48 14.65
C GLU A 12 15.66 9.62 16.15
N VAL A 13 14.91 10.45 16.87
CA VAL A 13 15.10 10.67 18.32
C VAL A 13 14.78 9.41 19.13
N ILE A 14 13.71 8.69 18.77
CA ILE A 14 13.35 7.44 19.48
C ILE A 14 14.40 6.36 19.17
N ASP A 15 14.86 6.24 17.92
CA ASP A 15 15.89 5.27 17.55
C ASP A 15 17.25 5.58 18.21
N GLU A 16 17.64 6.86 18.32
CA GLU A 16 18.83 7.26 19.08
C GLU A 16 18.70 6.86 20.56
N SER A 17 17.52 7.05 21.16
CA SER A 17 17.24 6.58 22.52
C SER A 17 17.33 5.05 22.63
N ARG A 18 16.82 4.33 21.63
CA ARG A 18 16.82 2.86 21.55
C ARG A 18 18.22 2.28 21.47
N SER A 19 19.10 2.88 20.67
CA SER A 19 20.50 2.43 20.50
C SER A 19 21.32 2.47 21.80
N LYS A 20 20.86 3.25 22.79
CA LYS A 20 21.49 3.36 24.13
C LYS A 20 20.96 2.32 25.12
N GLN A 21 19.98 1.51 24.74
CA GLN A 21 19.35 0.50 25.60
C GLN A 21 19.84 -0.92 25.25
N THR A 22 19.83 -1.81 26.24
CA THR A 22 20.25 -3.22 26.09
C THR A 22 19.07 -4.19 25.97
N LEU A 23 17.89 -3.69 25.61
CA LEU A 23 16.68 -4.49 25.47
C LEU A 23 16.69 -5.29 24.16
N ALA A 24 16.19 -6.53 24.22
CA ALA A 24 16.01 -7.38 23.04
C ALA A 24 14.72 -7.01 22.28
N PHE A 25 14.75 -5.87 21.58
CA PHE A 25 13.60 -5.32 20.85
C PHE A 25 13.01 -6.27 19.81
N ASP A 26 13.81 -7.23 19.32
CA ASP A 26 13.39 -8.26 18.38
C ASP A 26 12.22 -9.10 18.90
N SER A 27 12.09 -9.19 20.23
CA SER A 27 10.97 -9.87 20.87
C SER A 27 9.62 -9.14 20.67
N LEU A 28 9.61 -7.98 20.01
CA LEU A 28 8.43 -7.17 19.68
C LEU A 28 8.06 -7.20 18.17
N ILE A 29 8.81 -7.93 17.33
CA ILE A 29 8.79 -7.85 15.84
C ILE A 29 7.43 -8.18 15.18
N MET A 30 6.48 -8.83 15.86
CA MET A 30 5.17 -9.15 15.27
C MET A 30 3.97 -8.90 16.18
N ASP A 31 4.18 -8.20 17.29
CA ASP A 31 3.32 -8.41 18.45
C ASP A 31 2.70 -7.13 19.02
N THR A 32 2.77 -6.03 18.28
CA THR A 32 2.37 -4.74 18.83
C THR A 32 0.85 -4.54 18.82
N THR A 33 0.08 -5.21 17.96
CA THR A 33 -1.39 -5.21 18.05
C THR A 33 -1.92 -6.10 19.19
N GLN A 34 -1.05 -6.95 19.78
CA GLN A 34 -1.41 -7.95 20.79
C GLN A 34 -0.47 -7.94 22.01
N VAL A 35 0.33 -6.89 22.22
CA VAL A 35 1.30 -6.84 23.31
C VAL A 35 0.62 -6.94 24.68
N ASP A 36 -0.62 -6.45 24.77
CA ASP A 36 -1.48 -6.54 25.95
C ASP A 36 -2.07 -7.96 26.17
N THR A 37 -2.04 -8.82 25.15
CA THR A 37 -2.63 -10.17 25.16
C THR A 37 -1.57 -11.28 25.13
N LEU A 38 -0.28 -10.95 25.00
CA LEU A 38 0.80 -11.93 25.02
C LEU A 38 1.03 -12.47 26.44
N PRO A 39 1.35 -13.76 26.58
CA PRO A 39 1.77 -14.30 27.86
C PRO A 39 3.01 -13.57 28.36
N GLN A 40 2.91 -12.93 29.52
CA GLN A 40 4.01 -12.24 30.20
C GLN A 40 5.23 -13.17 30.44
N SER A 41 5.04 -14.49 30.39
CA SER A 41 6.12 -15.48 30.45
C SER A 41 7.12 -15.43 29.28
N LYS A 42 6.80 -14.72 28.18
CA LYS A 42 7.69 -14.59 27.02
C LYS A 42 8.43 -13.24 26.93
N LEU A 43 8.03 -12.23 27.71
CA LEU A 43 8.59 -10.87 27.63
C LEU A 43 8.92 -10.35 29.03
N SER A 44 10.04 -9.63 29.16
CA SER A 44 10.34 -8.93 30.40
C SER A 44 9.33 -7.79 30.66
N ALA A 45 9.11 -7.43 31.92
CA ALA A 45 8.23 -6.32 32.27
C ALA A 45 8.65 -4.99 31.59
N ALA A 46 9.96 -4.79 31.40
CA ALA A 46 10.50 -3.64 30.68
C ALA A 46 10.11 -3.64 29.19
N LEU A 47 10.16 -4.80 28.52
CA LEU A 47 9.75 -4.93 27.12
C LEU A 47 8.25 -4.73 26.94
N VAL A 48 7.43 -5.25 27.87
CA VAL A 48 5.98 -5.02 27.86
C VAL A 48 5.67 -3.52 28.02
N ALA A 49 6.29 -2.86 28.99
CA ALA A 49 6.09 -1.43 29.22
C ALA A 49 6.54 -0.59 28.01
N TYR A 50 7.68 -0.93 27.40
CA TYR A 50 8.18 -0.27 26.21
C TYR A 50 7.24 -0.44 25.01
N GLY A 51 6.83 -1.68 24.71
CA GLY A 51 5.91 -1.99 23.61
C GLY A 51 4.56 -1.29 23.76
N LYS A 52 4.03 -1.24 24.99
CA LYS A 52 2.80 -0.50 25.30
C LYS A 52 2.98 1.01 25.07
N GLY A 53 4.10 1.57 25.54
CA GLY A 53 4.43 2.98 25.33
C GLY A 53 4.50 3.36 23.84
N LEU A 54 5.09 2.51 23.00
CA LEU A 54 5.07 2.71 21.54
C LEU A 54 3.64 2.74 20.99
N ARG A 55 2.80 1.78 21.37
CA ARG A 55 1.41 1.68 20.88
C ARG A 55 0.52 2.83 21.31
N GLU A 56 0.67 3.29 22.54
CA GLU A 56 -0.03 4.48 23.04
C GLU A 56 0.40 5.76 22.31
N ASN A 57 1.49 5.72 21.53
CA ASN A 57 2.06 6.86 20.82
C ASN A 57 2.24 6.65 19.31
N CYS A 58 1.41 5.79 18.67
CA CYS A 58 1.39 5.59 17.21
C CYS A 58 2.61 4.84 16.62
N PHE A 59 3.33 4.06 17.43
CA PHE A 59 4.50 3.32 16.97
C PHE A 59 4.40 1.81 17.19
N TYR A 60 5.17 1.07 16.39
CA TYR A 60 5.43 -0.35 16.58
C TYR A 60 6.87 -0.72 16.18
N ILE A 61 7.32 -1.92 16.54
CA ILE A 61 8.60 -2.46 16.07
C ILE A 61 8.32 -3.45 14.93
N TYR A 62 9.09 -3.33 13.86
CA TYR A 62 9.16 -4.33 12.79
C TYR A 62 10.61 -4.69 12.49
N MET A 63 10.82 -5.76 11.73
CA MET A 63 12.14 -6.17 11.26
C MET A 63 12.20 -6.13 9.74
N SER A 64 13.29 -5.61 9.22
CA SER A 64 13.68 -5.73 7.82
C SER A 64 15.18 -6.05 7.77
N GLU A 65 15.61 -6.93 6.86
CA GLU A 65 17.03 -7.26 6.66
C GLU A 65 17.81 -7.69 7.93
N GLY A 66 17.12 -8.20 8.95
CA GLY A 66 17.73 -8.63 10.22
C GLY A 66 17.95 -7.51 11.26
N GLU A 67 17.50 -6.29 10.97
CA GLU A 67 17.50 -5.16 11.90
C GLU A 67 16.07 -4.79 12.31
N THR A 68 15.92 -4.28 13.54
CA THR A 68 14.63 -3.75 14.03
C THR A 68 14.49 -2.26 13.78
N TYR A 69 13.30 -1.85 13.34
CA TYR A 69 12.95 -0.46 13.04
C TYR A 69 11.66 -0.05 13.73
N LEU A 70 11.46 1.26 13.92
CA LEU A 70 10.18 1.81 14.33
C LEU A 70 9.27 2.00 13.11
N GLY A 71 8.14 1.33 13.13
CA GLY A 71 7.04 1.54 12.20
C GLY A 71 5.96 2.45 12.81
N ARG A 72 5.12 3.02 11.95
CA ARG A 72 3.96 3.82 12.35
C ARG A 72 2.71 2.95 12.47
N ASP A 73 2.05 2.99 13.61
CA ASP A 73 0.78 2.30 13.82
C ASP A 73 -0.38 3.06 13.17
N TYR A 74 -0.72 2.71 11.94
CA TYR A 74 -1.80 3.36 11.20
C TYR A 74 -3.20 3.09 11.77
N ASP A 75 -3.38 2.06 12.61
CA ASP A 75 -4.65 1.84 13.31
C ASP A 75 -4.85 2.83 14.46
N PHE A 76 -3.75 3.33 15.05
CA PHE A 76 -3.80 4.44 15.99
C PHE A 76 -4.45 5.66 15.34
N ASP A 77 -4.03 6.00 14.11
CA ASP A 77 -4.57 7.17 13.43
C ASP A 77 -6.07 7.03 13.17
N VAL A 78 -6.48 5.85 12.70
CA VAL A 78 -7.89 5.53 12.46
C VAL A 78 -8.68 5.66 13.76
N LYS A 79 -8.20 5.09 14.87
CA LYS A 79 -8.88 5.10 16.16
C LYS A 79 -9.07 6.51 16.71
N TRP A 80 -8.01 7.32 16.72
CA TRP A 80 -7.99 8.58 17.45
C TRP A 80 -8.39 9.78 16.61
N PHE A 81 -8.08 9.79 15.31
CA PHE A 81 -8.39 10.94 14.46
C PHE A 81 -9.71 10.81 13.71
N SER A 82 -10.13 9.59 13.32
CA SER A 82 -11.37 9.42 12.53
C SER A 82 -12.59 10.15 13.10
N PRO A 83 -12.88 10.17 14.41
CA PRO A 83 -14.03 10.88 14.97
C PRO A 83 -14.08 12.39 14.66
N TYR A 84 -12.93 13.00 14.37
CA TYR A 84 -12.80 14.43 14.08
C TYR A 84 -12.70 14.74 12.59
N LEU A 85 -12.71 13.72 11.74
CA LEU A 85 -12.55 13.84 10.29
C LEU A 85 -13.90 13.86 9.57
N SER A 86 -13.94 14.52 8.41
CA SER A 86 -15.08 14.41 7.50
C SER A 86 -15.27 12.96 7.02
N PRO A 87 -16.48 12.54 6.58
CA PRO A 87 -16.71 11.19 6.08
C PRO A 87 -15.75 10.76 4.94
N ALA A 88 -15.34 11.70 4.09
CA ALA A 88 -14.37 11.45 3.03
C ALA A 88 -12.98 11.16 3.61
N LEU A 89 -12.52 11.96 4.57
CA LEU A 89 -11.23 11.78 5.23
C LEU A 89 -11.19 10.50 6.10
N GLN A 90 -12.30 10.12 6.73
CA GLN A 90 -12.42 8.84 7.45
C GLN A 90 -12.22 7.66 6.48
N GLN A 91 -12.95 7.63 5.36
CA GLN A 91 -12.81 6.56 4.36
C GLN A 91 -11.41 6.53 3.75
N TYR A 92 -10.82 7.69 3.48
CA TYR A 92 -9.43 7.81 3.03
C TYR A 92 -8.47 7.18 4.04
N LEU A 93 -8.56 7.58 5.32
CA LEU A 93 -7.64 7.15 6.35
C LEU A 93 -7.74 5.64 6.62
N VAL A 94 -8.95 5.08 6.62
CA VAL A 94 -9.17 3.63 6.76
C VAL A 94 -8.55 2.86 5.60
N GLN A 95 -8.75 3.31 4.36
CA GLN A 95 -8.15 2.62 3.22
C GLN A 95 -6.63 2.75 3.21
N PHE A 96 -6.11 3.95 3.47
CA PHE A 96 -4.68 4.21 3.54
C PHE A 96 -4.02 3.33 4.62
N SER A 97 -4.56 3.31 5.84
CA SER A 97 -4.09 2.45 6.92
C SER A 97 -4.09 0.96 6.54
N LYS A 98 -5.14 0.50 5.86
CA LYS A 98 -5.19 -0.88 5.35
C LYS A 98 -4.08 -1.17 4.33
N GLU A 99 -3.84 -0.26 3.39
CA GLU A 99 -2.86 -0.45 2.31
C GLU A 99 -1.43 -0.44 2.84
N GLU A 100 -1.11 0.43 3.79
CA GLU A 100 0.19 0.48 4.44
C GLU A 100 0.53 -0.82 5.17
N LYS A 101 -0.44 -1.41 5.89
CA LYS A 101 -0.25 -2.70 6.57
C LYS A 101 -0.12 -3.89 5.63
N GLU A 102 -0.78 -3.81 4.48
CA GLU A 102 -0.69 -4.85 3.44
C GLU A 102 0.60 -4.73 2.60
N GLY A 103 1.33 -3.61 2.68
CA GLY A 103 2.50 -3.33 1.85
C GLY A 103 2.16 -2.95 0.39
N PHE A 104 3.17 -2.87 -0.45
CA PHE A 104 3.01 -2.63 -1.89
C PHE A 104 4.10 -3.28 -2.74
N GLN A 105 5.37 -2.93 -2.49
CA GLN A 105 6.51 -3.43 -3.25
C GLN A 105 7.74 -3.61 -2.37
N GLU A 106 8.63 -4.52 -2.76
CA GLU A 106 9.98 -4.73 -2.22
C GLU A 106 10.88 -5.14 -3.38
N ASP A 107 12.12 -4.64 -3.41
CA ASP A 107 13.10 -4.91 -4.47
C ASP A 107 12.51 -4.83 -5.89
N ALA A 108 11.82 -3.72 -6.22
CA ALA A 108 11.15 -3.51 -7.51
C ALA A 108 10.16 -4.64 -7.93
N GLY A 109 9.61 -5.39 -6.99
CA GLY A 109 8.58 -6.41 -7.19
C GLY A 109 7.36 -6.16 -6.31
N LEU A 110 6.18 -6.55 -6.79
CA LEU A 110 4.94 -6.41 -6.02
C LEU A 110 4.88 -7.45 -4.90
N THR A 111 4.66 -7.00 -3.67
CA THR A 111 4.43 -7.88 -2.51
C THR A 111 2.95 -8.17 -2.28
N ILE A 112 2.07 -7.37 -2.89
CA ILE A 112 0.62 -7.57 -2.81
C ILE A 112 0.12 -8.55 -3.88
N SER A 113 -0.98 -9.24 -3.58
CA SER A 113 -1.64 -10.12 -4.56
C SER A 113 -2.26 -9.35 -5.74
N SER A 114 -2.44 -10.05 -6.87
CA SER A 114 -3.14 -9.57 -8.06
C SER A 114 -4.53 -8.98 -7.74
N ILE A 115 -5.25 -9.63 -6.82
CA ILE A 115 -6.57 -9.21 -6.35
C ILE A 115 -6.49 -7.93 -5.52
N GLN A 116 -5.46 -7.77 -4.69
CA GLN A 116 -5.24 -6.53 -3.93
C GLN A 116 -4.95 -5.37 -4.87
N LEU A 117 -4.07 -5.54 -5.86
CA LEU A 117 -3.78 -4.49 -6.84
C LEU A 117 -5.07 -4.03 -7.55
N ALA A 118 -5.81 -4.96 -8.15
CA ALA A 118 -7.09 -4.67 -8.82
C ALA A 118 -8.09 -3.94 -7.90
N ARG A 119 -8.26 -4.43 -6.65
CA ARG A 119 -9.15 -3.85 -5.65
C ARG A 119 -8.74 -2.42 -5.30
N ARG A 120 -7.46 -2.17 -5.06
CA ARG A 120 -6.94 -0.84 -4.70
C ARG A 120 -7.17 0.15 -5.84
N THR A 121 -6.84 -0.23 -7.07
CA THR A 121 -7.04 0.63 -8.25
C THR A 121 -8.50 1.10 -8.36
N VAL A 122 -9.46 0.17 -8.28
CA VAL A 122 -10.89 0.51 -8.36
C VAL A 122 -11.38 1.29 -7.14
N TRP A 123 -10.86 0.99 -5.95
CA TRP A 123 -11.23 1.75 -4.75
C TRP A 123 -10.87 3.23 -4.90
N TRP A 124 -9.65 3.53 -5.33
CA TRP A 124 -9.18 4.90 -5.54
C TRP A 124 -9.91 5.60 -6.69
N GLU A 125 -10.24 4.87 -7.76
CA GLU A 125 -11.13 5.36 -8.83
C GLU A 125 -12.46 5.83 -8.24
N ASN A 126 -13.17 4.93 -7.55
CA ASN A 126 -14.50 5.19 -7.00
C ASN A 126 -14.46 6.30 -5.95
N PHE A 127 -13.44 6.33 -5.10
CA PHE A 127 -13.27 7.37 -4.10
C PHE A 127 -13.14 8.74 -4.77
N SER A 128 -12.30 8.85 -5.81
CA SER A 128 -12.08 10.12 -6.52
C SER A 128 -13.33 10.65 -7.21
N VAL A 129 -14.21 9.75 -7.69
CA VAL A 129 -15.51 10.10 -8.27
C VAL A 129 -16.53 10.47 -7.21
N LYS A 130 -16.54 9.75 -6.07
CA LYS A 130 -17.49 9.97 -4.97
C LYS A 130 -17.22 11.29 -4.23
N TYR A 131 -15.95 11.67 -4.08
CA TYR A 131 -15.53 12.85 -3.33
C TYR A 131 -14.67 13.81 -4.16
N PRO A 132 -15.19 14.38 -5.26
CA PRO A 132 -14.39 15.18 -6.19
C PRO A 132 -13.90 16.50 -5.59
N ASN A 133 -14.59 17.00 -4.55
CA ASN A 133 -14.30 18.27 -3.89
C ASN A 133 -13.66 18.11 -2.50
N ALA A 134 -13.36 16.88 -2.07
CA ALA A 134 -12.65 16.68 -0.81
C ALA A 134 -11.22 17.21 -0.90
N ILE A 135 -10.66 17.69 0.21
CA ILE A 135 -9.29 18.22 0.26
C ILE A 135 -8.24 17.20 -0.22
N ILE A 136 -8.54 15.90 -0.11
CA ILE A 136 -7.70 14.78 -0.53
C ILE A 136 -8.05 14.24 -1.93
N ALA A 137 -8.95 14.89 -2.69
CA ALA A 137 -9.41 14.39 -3.99
C ALA A 137 -8.27 14.26 -5.01
N SER A 138 -7.35 15.23 -5.03
CA SER A 138 -6.17 15.17 -5.89
C SER A 138 -5.25 14.01 -5.52
N SER A 139 -5.03 13.77 -4.23
CA SER A 139 -4.23 12.62 -3.74
C SER A 139 -4.88 11.29 -4.12
N ALA A 140 -6.20 11.16 -3.92
CA ALA A 140 -6.94 9.95 -4.30
C ALA A 140 -6.87 9.66 -5.81
N LYS A 141 -6.98 10.71 -6.65
CA LYS A 141 -6.80 10.57 -8.10
C LYS A 141 -5.35 10.20 -8.47
N GLY A 142 -4.37 10.72 -7.73
CA GLY A 142 -2.97 10.32 -7.84
C GLY A 142 -2.77 8.84 -7.55
N ASN A 143 -3.32 8.34 -6.44
CA ASN A 143 -3.27 6.92 -6.08
C ASN A 143 -3.93 6.03 -7.14
N TRP A 144 -5.11 6.42 -7.65
CA TRP A 144 -5.76 5.69 -8.74
C TRP A 144 -4.85 5.58 -9.97
N ARG A 145 -4.23 6.68 -10.40
CA ARG A 145 -3.30 6.70 -11.53
C ARG A 145 -2.07 5.84 -11.29
N ALA A 146 -1.46 5.94 -10.11
CA ALA A 146 -0.29 5.15 -9.76
C ALA A 146 -0.60 3.64 -9.79
N TYR A 147 -1.69 3.21 -9.13
CA TYR A 147 -2.10 1.80 -9.16
C TYR A 147 -2.53 1.33 -10.55
N LEU A 148 -3.13 2.21 -11.37
CA LEU A 148 -3.48 1.89 -12.75
C LEU A 148 -2.22 1.75 -13.62
N ALA A 149 -1.24 2.63 -13.45
CA ALA A 149 0.06 2.53 -14.13
C ALA A 149 0.74 1.22 -13.77
N THR A 150 0.85 0.89 -12.48
CA THR A 150 1.40 -0.39 -12.02
C THR A 150 0.63 -1.59 -12.59
N LEU A 151 -0.70 -1.53 -12.66
CA LEU A 151 -1.50 -2.60 -13.25
C LEU A 151 -1.22 -2.80 -14.76
N LEU A 152 -0.86 -1.75 -15.49
CA LEU A 152 -0.67 -1.78 -16.94
C LEU A 152 0.79 -2.00 -17.36
N GLU A 153 1.73 -1.47 -16.58
CA GLU A 153 3.16 -1.46 -16.88
C GLU A 153 3.92 -2.54 -16.10
N GLY A 154 3.39 -2.92 -14.95
CA GLY A 154 4.04 -3.82 -14.01
C GLY A 154 5.25 -3.23 -13.32
N MET A 155 6.11 -4.11 -12.80
CA MET A 155 7.38 -3.77 -12.16
C MET A 155 8.47 -4.74 -12.64
N ASP A 156 9.74 -4.40 -12.42
CA ASP A 156 10.89 -5.19 -12.90
C ASP A 156 10.82 -6.65 -12.43
N ASN A 157 10.58 -6.87 -11.13
CA ASN A 157 10.48 -8.21 -10.53
C ASN A 157 9.03 -8.74 -10.51
N THR A 158 8.09 -8.05 -11.14
CA THR A 158 6.71 -8.55 -11.37
C THR A 158 6.21 -8.01 -12.71
N PRO A 159 6.81 -8.44 -13.83
CA PRO A 159 6.56 -7.83 -15.13
C PRO A 159 5.22 -8.27 -15.71
N VAL A 160 4.62 -7.42 -16.55
CA VAL A 160 3.39 -7.78 -17.29
C VAL A 160 3.66 -8.88 -18.32
N ILE A 161 4.83 -8.85 -18.95
CA ILE A 161 5.32 -9.84 -19.91
C ILE A 161 6.47 -10.61 -19.26
N GLU A 162 6.33 -11.92 -19.09
CA GLU A 162 7.30 -12.74 -18.34
C GLU A 162 8.40 -13.37 -19.21
N ASP A 163 8.26 -13.32 -20.54
CA ASP A 163 9.22 -13.91 -21.47
C ASP A 163 9.34 -13.15 -22.79
N GLU A 164 10.36 -13.49 -23.58
CA GLU A 164 10.61 -12.92 -24.91
C GLU A 164 9.52 -13.23 -25.94
N LYS A 165 8.61 -14.17 -25.63
CA LYS A 165 7.50 -14.55 -26.51
C LYS A 165 6.28 -13.66 -26.33
N GLY A 166 6.33 -12.69 -25.41
CA GLY A 166 5.20 -11.81 -25.13
C GLY A 166 4.17 -12.45 -24.20
N THR A 167 4.52 -13.49 -23.45
CA THR A 167 3.57 -14.17 -22.56
C THR A 167 3.15 -13.23 -21.43
N VAL A 168 1.86 -12.87 -21.43
CA VAL A 168 1.27 -12.12 -20.32
C VAL A 168 1.29 -12.96 -19.06
N SER A 169 1.83 -12.39 -18.00
CA SER A 169 1.91 -12.94 -16.66
C SER A 169 0.56 -13.43 -16.10
N ASN A 170 0.59 -14.52 -15.32
CA ASN A 170 -0.59 -15.00 -14.60
C ASN A 170 -1.08 -14.00 -13.55
N TYR A 171 -0.18 -13.27 -12.90
CA TYR A 171 -0.53 -12.24 -11.92
C TYR A 171 -1.49 -11.20 -12.53
N TYR A 172 -1.17 -10.69 -13.72
CA TYR A 172 -1.98 -9.65 -14.37
C TYR A 172 -3.23 -10.22 -15.05
N LYS A 173 -3.19 -11.46 -15.54
CA LYS A 173 -4.40 -12.17 -16.00
C LYS A 173 -5.42 -12.33 -14.88
N GLU A 174 -4.98 -12.70 -13.68
CA GLU A 174 -5.84 -12.82 -12.51
C GLU A 174 -6.40 -11.45 -12.06
N ALA A 175 -5.57 -10.40 -12.06
CA ALA A 175 -6.01 -9.05 -11.75
C ALA A 175 -7.12 -8.61 -12.72
N LEU A 176 -6.94 -8.83 -14.03
CA LEU A 176 -7.93 -8.53 -15.05
C LEU A 176 -9.22 -9.32 -14.89
N ALA A 177 -9.13 -10.63 -14.62
CA ALA A 177 -10.30 -11.48 -14.37
C ALA A 177 -11.07 -11.02 -13.13
N SER A 178 -10.37 -10.63 -12.07
CA SER A 178 -10.96 -10.06 -10.86
C SER A 178 -11.72 -8.76 -11.16
N LEU A 179 -11.15 -7.88 -11.98
CA LEU A 179 -11.81 -6.65 -12.44
C LEU A 179 -13.05 -6.94 -13.28
N GLN A 180 -12.98 -7.90 -14.20
CA GLN A 180 -14.12 -8.30 -15.03
C GLN A 180 -15.30 -8.76 -14.18
N ILE A 181 -15.04 -9.56 -13.14
CA ILE A 181 -16.08 -10.13 -12.28
C ILE A 181 -16.63 -9.07 -11.31
N LYS A 182 -15.74 -8.34 -10.63
CA LYS A 182 -16.11 -7.47 -9.50
C LYS A 182 -16.43 -6.04 -9.90
N SER A 183 -15.91 -5.56 -11.02
CA SER A 183 -16.01 -4.14 -11.42
C SER A 183 -16.02 -3.94 -12.95
N PRO A 184 -16.88 -4.65 -13.70
CA PRO A 184 -16.90 -4.62 -15.18
C PRO A 184 -17.27 -3.25 -15.77
N SER A 185 -17.89 -2.36 -15.01
CA SER A 185 -18.26 -1.02 -15.47
C SER A 185 -17.19 0.04 -15.18
N SER A 186 -16.19 -0.28 -14.35
CA SER A 186 -15.14 0.66 -13.92
C SER A 186 -14.30 1.14 -15.10
N LYS A 187 -13.79 2.36 -15.00
CA LYS A 187 -12.83 2.92 -15.95
C LYS A 187 -11.52 2.13 -15.92
N THR A 188 -11.10 1.68 -14.74
CA THR A 188 -9.96 0.78 -14.55
C THR A 188 -10.09 -0.47 -15.41
N TYR A 189 -11.21 -1.20 -15.32
CA TYR A 189 -11.43 -2.40 -16.12
C TYR A 189 -11.46 -2.08 -17.62
N LYS A 190 -12.12 -1.00 -18.05
CA LYS A 190 -12.17 -0.63 -19.47
C LYS A 190 -10.79 -0.36 -20.06
N LEU A 191 -9.94 0.37 -19.34
CA LEU A 191 -8.58 0.69 -19.79
C LEU A 191 -7.69 -0.56 -19.80
N ALA A 192 -7.77 -1.37 -18.73
CA ALA A 192 -6.99 -2.62 -18.60
C ALA A 192 -7.41 -3.66 -19.65
N SER A 193 -8.71 -3.92 -19.81
CA SER A 193 -9.21 -4.89 -20.78
C SER A 193 -8.87 -4.53 -22.23
N ALA A 194 -8.88 -3.24 -22.60
CA ALA A 194 -8.43 -2.80 -23.91
C ALA A 194 -6.94 -3.11 -24.13
N TYR A 195 -6.09 -2.81 -23.14
CA TYR A 195 -4.65 -3.04 -23.22
C TYR A 195 -4.30 -4.55 -23.22
N PHE A 196 -4.75 -5.30 -22.22
CA PHE A 196 -4.50 -6.73 -22.13
C PHE A 196 -5.15 -7.51 -23.27
N GLY A 197 -6.27 -7.04 -23.81
CA GLY A 197 -6.90 -7.63 -24.99
C GLY A 197 -6.03 -7.59 -26.24
N LEU A 198 -5.13 -6.60 -26.36
CA LEU A 198 -4.13 -6.52 -27.44
C LEU A 198 -2.97 -7.47 -27.17
N LEU A 199 -2.43 -7.46 -25.95
CA LEU A 199 -1.35 -8.37 -25.55
C LEU A 199 -1.73 -9.84 -25.71
N LEU A 200 -2.95 -10.24 -25.29
CA LEU A 200 -3.44 -11.61 -25.42
C LEU A 200 -3.67 -12.05 -26.88
N LYS A 201 -3.72 -11.11 -27.82
CA LYS A 201 -3.75 -11.37 -29.27
C LYS A 201 -2.36 -11.32 -29.90
N ASN A 202 -1.31 -11.21 -29.09
CA ASN A 202 0.07 -10.99 -29.50
C ASN A 202 0.26 -9.70 -30.35
N ASP A 203 -0.59 -8.69 -30.16
CA ASP A 203 -0.47 -7.39 -30.82
C ASP A 203 0.25 -6.39 -29.90
N GLN A 204 1.52 -6.67 -29.62
CA GLN A 204 2.34 -5.87 -28.70
C GLN A 204 2.54 -4.44 -29.22
N ALA A 205 2.71 -4.27 -30.53
CA ALA A 205 2.89 -2.93 -31.13
C ALA A 205 1.70 -2.01 -30.86
N GLN A 206 0.45 -2.50 -30.98
CA GLN A 206 -0.71 -1.70 -30.63
C GLN A 206 -0.90 -1.54 -29.12
N ALA A 207 -0.55 -2.56 -28.32
CA ALA A 207 -0.58 -2.44 -26.86
C ALA A 207 0.35 -1.31 -26.37
N ASP A 208 1.58 -1.25 -26.90
CA ASP A 208 2.57 -0.22 -26.59
C ASP A 208 2.10 1.17 -27.05
N ALA A 209 1.52 1.25 -28.25
CA ALA A 209 0.94 2.50 -28.76
C ALA A 209 -0.22 3.00 -27.88
N LEU A 210 -1.08 2.09 -27.41
CA LEU A 210 -2.20 2.41 -26.52
C LEU A 210 -1.70 2.87 -25.14
N LEU A 211 -0.69 2.20 -24.59
CA LEU A 211 -0.08 2.59 -23.33
C LEU A 211 0.56 3.99 -23.42
N LYS A 212 1.24 4.29 -24.53
CA LYS A 212 1.79 5.63 -24.81
C LYS A 212 0.68 6.69 -24.92
N ASP A 213 -0.45 6.36 -25.54
CA ASP A 213 -1.62 7.25 -25.59
C ASP A 213 -2.18 7.53 -24.19
N TYR A 214 -2.31 6.52 -23.33
CA TYR A 214 -2.75 6.69 -21.94
C TYR A 214 -1.85 7.66 -21.15
N LYS A 215 -0.52 7.52 -21.30
CA LYS A 215 0.46 8.45 -20.71
C LYS A 215 0.29 9.88 -21.24
N SER A 216 0.15 10.04 -22.55
CA SER A 216 -0.02 11.37 -23.17
C SER A 216 -1.28 12.09 -22.68
N LYS A 217 -2.35 11.33 -22.39
CA LYS A 217 -3.62 11.83 -21.86
C LYS A 217 -3.62 12.00 -20.34
N LYS A 218 -2.49 11.73 -19.66
CA LYS A 218 -2.36 11.76 -18.19
C LYS A 218 -3.42 10.88 -17.50
N LEU A 219 -3.73 9.74 -18.12
CA LEU A 219 -4.56 8.68 -17.54
C LEU A 219 -3.74 7.82 -16.59
N ILE A 220 -2.47 7.63 -16.91
CA ILE A 220 -1.39 7.07 -16.11
C ILE A 220 -0.19 8.00 -16.19
#